data_AF-I0H1I4-F1
#
_entry.id   AF-I0H1I4-F1
#
_cell.length_a   1.000
_cell.length_b   1.000
_cell.length_c   1.000
_cell.angle_alpha   90.00
_cell.angle_beta   90.00
_cell.angle_gamma   90.00
#
_symmetry.space_group_name_H-M   'P 1'
#
loop_
_entity.id
_entity.type
_entity.pdbx_description
1 polymer ?
#
loop_
_entity_poly.entity_id
_entity_poly.type
_entity_poly.pdbx_seq_one_letter_code
_entity_poly.pdbx_strand_id
1 'polypeptide(L)'
;MEAAEAAGRAFRDGDAAGAAERGDAAVRMLRNLVDQRVRAAEPVLVRALDKQSGYLAALGRQDEAVALAAEAAGLARAEPEWAQLLATTLVTYATRLVRAGRLAEALEAEREATGIVEALPEPVLAQGMSDLAAGLAEAGEHAEAVVISERALAMWRTLAGRAAGRSAGRDEKAEERLGQSLSEHADRLSELGRWADAVELSAECVAYRRQTAQEQLAADLRRHAVFLERVGRDLEAIAAAEEAQRRSPASAN
;
A
#
# COMPACT_ATOMS: atom_id res chain seq x y z
N MET A 1 12.05 12.32 -10.60
CA MET A 1 11.70 11.77 -9.27
C MET A 1 11.21 12.84 -8.32
N GLU A 2 11.94 13.95 -8.17
CA GLU A 2 11.59 15.04 -7.24
C GLU A 2 10.15 15.57 -7.38
N ALA A 3 9.65 15.76 -8.61
CA ALA A 3 8.27 16.17 -8.86
C ALA A 3 7.22 15.16 -8.37
N ALA A 4 7.47 13.86 -8.49
CA ALA A 4 6.54 12.81 -8.06
C ALA A 4 6.49 12.70 -6.53
N GLU A 5 7.63 12.86 -5.86
CA GLU A 5 7.69 12.91 -4.40
C GLU A 5 7.03 14.18 -3.83
N ALA A 6 7.25 15.32 -4.49
CA ALA A 6 6.60 16.58 -4.14
C ALA A 6 5.08 16.50 -4.32
N ALA A 7 4.59 15.82 -5.36
CA ALA A 7 3.17 15.55 -5.54
C ALA A 7 2.59 14.71 -4.39
N GLY A 8 3.29 13.64 -3.99
CA GLY A 8 2.85 12.81 -2.87
C GLY A 8 2.86 13.53 -1.52
N ARG A 9 3.82 14.43 -1.28
CA ARG A 9 3.82 15.31 -0.10
C ARG A 9 2.62 16.25 -0.11
N ALA A 10 2.41 16.99 -1.21
CA ALA A 10 1.29 17.92 -1.34
C ALA A 10 -0.07 17.22 -1.10
N PHE A 11 -0.24 16.01 -1.62
CA PHE A 11 -1.48 15.26 -1.41
C PHE A 11 -1.71 14.90 0.07
N ARG A 12 -0.67 14.44 0.77
CA ARG A 12 -0.75 14.15 2.22
C ARG A 12 -1.02 15.39 3.06
N ASP A 13 -0.57 16.54 2.60
CA ASP A 13 -0.82 17.84 3.23
C ASP A 13 -2.22 18.39 2.91
N GLY A 14 -3.04 17.66 2.13
CA GLY A 14 -4.40 18.04 1.75
C GLY A 14 -4.48 18.92 0.50
N ASP A 15 -3.35 19.23 -0.14
CA ASP A 15 -3.28 20.00 -1.38
C ASP A 15 -3.43 19.08 -2.61
N ALA A 16 -4.64 18.57 -2.82
CA ALA A 16 -4.95 17.70 -3.97
C ALA A 16 -4.73 18.41 -5.32
N ALA A 17 -4.94 19.73 -5.37
CA ALA A 17 -4.75 20.53 -6.58
C ALA A 17 -3.27 20.63 -6.96
N GLY A 18 -2.42 21.01 -6.01
CA GLY A 18 -0.98 21.05 -6.21
C GLY A 18 -0.34 19.67 -6.35
N ALA A 19 -0.94 18.62 -5.77
CA ALA A 19 -0.54 17.24 -6.06
C ALA A 19 -0.79 16.89 -7.54
N ALA A 20 -1.98 17.21 -8.07
CA ALA A 20 -2.33 16.97 -9.45
C ALA A 20 -1.46 17.78 -10.44
N GLU A 21 -1.12 19.03 -10.13
CA GLU A 21 -0.23 19.84 -10.97
C GLU A 21 1.19 19.22 -11.06
N ARG A 22 1.75 18.84 -9.91
CA ARG A 22 3.09 18.25 -9.82
C ARG A 22 3.13 16.85 -10.44
N GLY A 23 2.06 16.07 -10.25
CA GLY A 23 1.93 14.76 -10.86
C GLY A 23 1.79 14.83 -12.38
N ASP A 24 1.07 15.81 -12.93
CA ASP A 24 1.00 16.04 -14.38
C ASP A 24 2.37 16.39 -14.98
N ALA A 25 3.15 17.23 -14.29
CA ALA A 25 4.52 17.53 -14.70
C ALA A 25 5.43 16.28 -14.69
N ALA A 26 5.31 15.42 -13.68
CA ALA A 26 6.02 14.15 -13.61
C ALA A 26 5.63 13.20 -14.75
N VAL A 27 4.34 13.05 -15.05
CA VAL A 27 3.84 12.22 -16.16
C VAL A 27 4.37 12.74 -17.50
N ARG A 28 4.30 14.06 -17.75
CA ARG A 28 4.85 14.66 -18.98
C ARG A 28 6.34 14.39 -19.18
N MET A 29 7.13 14.51 -18.12
CA MET A 29 8.57 14.21 -18.17
C MET A 29 8.82 12.72 -18.46
N LEU A 30 8.09 11.83 -17.81
CA LEU A 30 8.25 10.39 -18.00
C LEU A 30 7.82 9.93 -19.40
N ARG A 31 6.74 10.49 -19.96
CA ARG A 31 6.35 10.25 -21.36
C ARG A 31 7.47 10.62 -22.34
N ASN A 32 8.10 11.79 -22.15
CA ASN A 32 9.23 12.21 -22.98
C ASN A 32 10.42 11.23 -22.89
N LEU A 33 10.72 10.72 -21.70
CA LEU A 33 11.77 9.70 -21.53
C LEU A 33 11.43 8.38 -22.25
N VAL A 34 10.17 7.95 -22.21
CA VAL A 34 9.70 6.78 -22.96
C VAL A 34 9.80 7.01 -24.46
N ASP A 35 9.43 8.18 -24.97
CA ASP A 35 9.58 8.56 -26.38
C ASP A 35 11.05 8.57 -26.82
N GLN A 36 11.96 8.94 -25.92
CA GLN A 36 13.41 8.85 -26.10
C GLN A 36 13.97 7.42 -25.93
N ARG A 37 13.09 6.42 -25.79
CA ARG A 37 13.42 4.99 -25.63
C ARG A 37 14.21 4.65 -24.38
N VAL A 38 14.04 5.43 -23.32
CA VAL A 38 14.55 5.07 -21.99
C VAL A 38 13.63 4.02 -21.39
N ARG A 39 13.88 2.74 -21.69
CA ARG A 39 13.04 1.61 -21.23
C ARG A 39 12.76 1.61 -19.72
N ALA A 40 13.75 2.01 -18.91
CA ALA A 40 13.58 2.07 -17.45
C ALA A 40 12.54 3.11 -16.99
N ALA A 41 12.11 4.03 -17.86
CA ALA A 41 11.09 5.03 -17.55
C ALA A 41 9.66 4.49 -17.65
N GLU A 42 9.41 3.42 -18.42
CA GLU A 42 8.08 2.87 -18.67
C GLU A 42 7.37 2.37 -17.39
N PRO A 43 7.97 1.50 -16.54
CA PRO A 43 7.30 1.08 -15.30
C PRO A 43 7.15 2.24 -14.30
N VAL A 44 8.02 3.26 -14.38
CA VAL A 44 7.90 4.47 -13.56
C VAL A 44 6.75 5.36 -14.05
N LEU A 45 6.52 5.42 -15.37
CA LEU A 45 5.39 6.11 -15.99
C LEU A 45 4.07 5.49 -15.56
N VAL A 46 3.95 4.15 -15.58
CA VAL A 46 2.74 3.45 -15.10
C VAL A 46 2.38 3.87 -13.67
N ARG A 47 3.35 3.80 -12.76
CA ARG A 47 3.13 4.21 -11.35
C ARG A 47 2.79 5.69 -11.20
N ALA A 48 3.36 6.55 -12.03
CA ALA A 48 3.07 7.98 -12.03
C ALA A 48 1.64 8.28 -12.53
N LEU A 49 1.19 7.58 -13.58
CA LEU A 49 -0.17 7.66 -14.11
C LEU A 49 -1.20 7.22 -13.05
N ASP A 50 -0.94 6.13 -12.33
CA ASP A 50 -1.80 5.66 -11.24
C ASP A 50 -1.96 6.68 -10.11
N LYS A 51 -0.85 7.26 -9.66
CA LYS A 51 -0.86 8.31 -8.62
C LYS A 51 -1.59 9.55 -9.13
N GLN A 52 -1.30 10.00 -10.35
CA GLN A 52 -1.97 11.16 -10.94
C GLN A 52 -3.48 10.93 -11.09
N SER A 53 -3.89 9.72 -11.48
CA SER A 53 -5.29 9.33 -11.49
C SER A 53 -5.93 9.50 -10.10
N GLY A 54 -5.19 9.18 -9.02
CA GLY A 54 -5.66 9.37 -7.64
C GLY A 54 -5.88 10.83 -7.28
N TYR A 55 -4.93 11.69 -7.64
CA TYR A 55 -5.04 13.12 -7.41
C TYR A 55 -6.23 13.72 -8.17
N LEU A 56 -6.48 13.29 -9.41
CA LEU A 56 -7.62 13.73 -10.20
C LEU A 56 -8.96 13.25 -9.63
N ALA A 57 -9.02 12.00 -9.15
CA ALA A 57 -10.23 11.45 -8.51
C ALA A 57 -10.59 12.22 -7.24
N ALA A 58 -9.60 12.60 -6.43
CA ALA A 58 -9.79 13.43 -5.24
C ALA A 58 -10.31 14.84 -5.55
N LEU A 59 -10.01 15.35 -6.76
CA LEU A 59 -10.56 16.62 -7.27
C LEU A 59 -11.94 16.46 -7.94
N GLY A 60 -12.54 15.26 -7.91
CA GLY A 60 -13.82 14.98 -8.55
C GLY A 60 -13.74 14.81 -10.07
N ARG A 61 -12.53 14.80 -10.67
CA ARG A 61 -12.30 14.71 -12.12
C ARG A 61 -12.28 13.24 -12.56
N GLN A 62 -13.41 12.55 -12.38
CA GLN A 62 -13.49 11.09 -12.50
C GLN A 62 -13.14 10.58 -13.90
N ASP A 63 -13.64 11.20 -14.96
CA ASP A 63 -13.36 10.74 -16.33
C ASP A 63 -11.87 10.82 -16.69
N GLU A 64 -11.19 11.89 -16.27
CA GLU A 64 -9.76 12.07 -16.49
C GLU A 64 -8.95 11.08 -15.64
N ALA A 65 -9.39 10.82 -14.41
CA ALA A 65 -8.80 9.80 -13.57
C ALA A 65 -8.91 8.41 -14.21
N VAL A 66 -10.09 8.05 -14.72
CA VAL A 66 -10.33 6.79 -15.43
C VAL A 66 -9.44 6.68 -16.67
N ALA A 67 -9.29 7.76 -17.44
CA ALA A 67 -8.43 7.76 -18.62
C ALA A 67 -6.95 7.46 -18.28
N LEU A 68 -6.40 8.08 -17.22
CA LEU A 68 -5.02 7.82 -16.82
C LEU A 68 -4.81 6.41 -16.26
N ALA A 69 -5.77 5.88 -15.49
CA ALA A 69 -5.70 4.52 -14.99
C ALA A 69 -5.83 3.48 -16.13
N ALA A 70 -6.64 3.77 -17.16
CA ALA A 70 -6.73 2.95 -18.36
C ALA A 70 -5.41 2.94 -19.15
N GLU A 71 -4.77 4.10 -19.31
CA GLU A 71 -3.45 4.22 -19.96
C GLU A 71 -2.39 3.43 -19.19
N ALA A 72 -2.35 3.56 -17.87
CA ALA A 72 -1.45 2.80 -17.01
C ALA A 72 -1.65 1.29 -17.20
N ALA A 73 -2.90 0.81 -17.21
CA ALA A 73 -3.22 -0.60 -17.42
C ALA A 73 -2.84 -1.06 -18.84
N GLY A 74 -3.03 -0.21 -19.84
CA GLY A 74 -2.62 -0.48 -21.23
C GLY A 74 -1.11 -0.67 -21.36
N LEU A 75 -0.32 0.24 -20.78
CA LEU A 75 1.13 0.14 -20.74
C LEU A 75 1.60 -1.10 -19.97
N ALA A 76 1.02 -1.37 -18.80
CA ALA A 76 1.34 -2.54 -18.00
C ALA A 76 1.03 -3.86 -18.73
N ARG A 77 -0.01 -3.87 -19.57
CA ARG A 77 -0.42 -5.04 -20.36
C ARG A 77 0.48 -5.33 -21.55
N ALA A 78 1.21 -4.33 -22.05
CA ALA A 78 2.11 -4.51 -23.18
C ALA A 78 3.34 -5.39 -22.83
N GLU A 79 3.71 -5.46 -21.56
CA GLU A 79 4.90 -6.16 -21.07
C GLU A 79 4.52 -7.33 -20.15
N PRO A 80 4.65 -8.60 -20.59
CA PRO A 80 4.25 -9.77 -19.81
C PRO A 80 4.95 -9.90 -18.45
N GLU A 81 6.19 -9.44 -18.33
CA GLU A 81 6.94 -9.40 -17.07
C GLU A 81 6.32 -8.47 -16.02
N TRP A 82 5.42 -7.58 -16.42
CA TRP A 82 4.76 -6.61 -15.54
C TRP A 82 3.39 -7.09 -15.05
N ALA A 83 3.10 -8.39 -15.11
CA ALA A 83 1.85 -8.97 -14.61
C ALA A 83 1.42 -8.46 -13.22
N GLN A 84 2.37 -8.32 -12.28
CA GLN A 84 2.07 -7.77 -10.95
C GLN A 84 1.66 -6.29 -11.01
N LEU A 85 2.41 -5.49 -11.76
CA LEU A 85 2.11 -4.07 -11.95
C LEU A 85 0.78 -3.89 -12.69
N LEU A 86 0.48 -4.74 -13.67
CA LEU A 86 -0.80 -4.78 -14.35
C LEU A 86 -1.94 -5.07 -13.38
N ALA A 87 -1.80 -6.09 -12.52
CA ALA A 87 -2.82 -6.42 -11.52
C ALA A 87 -3.11 -5.24 -10.57
N THR A 88 -2.08 -4.58 -10.03
CA THR A 88 -2.28 -3.42 -9.14
C THR A 88 -2.93 -2.24 -9.87
N THR A 89 -2.51 -2.00 -11.11
CA THR A 89 -3.05 -0.93 -11.95
C THR A 89 -4.51 -1.18 -12.32
N LEU A 90 -4.89 -2.44 -12.59
CA LEU A 90 -6.27 -2.82 -12.91
C LEU A 90 -7.22 -2.65 -11.71
N VAL A 91 -6.76 -2.88 -10.48
CA VAL A 91 -7.61 -2.60 -9.30
C VAL A 91 -7.82 -1.10 -9.10
N THR A 92 -6.77 -0.29 -9.32
CA THR A 92 -6.91 1.17 -9.35
C THR A 92 -7.91 1.58 -10.43
N TYR A 93 -7.78 1.04 -11.64
CA TYR A 93 -8.69 1.31 -12.76
C TYR A 93 -10.13 0.93 -12.43
N ALA A 94 -10.38 -0.24 -11.86
CA ALA A 94 -11.71 -0.67 -11.41
C ALA A 94 -12.30 0.29 -10.37
N THR A 95 -11.52 0.70 -9.37
CA THR A 95 -11.96 1.66 -8.35
C THR A 95 -12.39 3.00 -8.98
N ARG A 96 -11.63 3.49 -9.97
CA ARG A 96 -11.96 4.73 -10.70
C ARG A 96 -13.21 4.56 -11.55
N LEU A 97 -13.40 3.41 -12.19
CA LEU A 97 -14.61 3.09 -12.94
C LEU A 97 -15.84 3.05 -12.04
N VAL A 98 -15.77 2.48 -10.83
CA VAL A 98 -16.86 2.52 -9.84
C VAL A 98 -17.22 3.96 -9.49
N ARG A 99 -16.23 4.81 -9.21
CA ARG A 99 -16.44 6.23 -8.90
C ARG A 99 -17.04 7.03 -10.06
N ALA A 100 -16.76 6.62 -11.29
CA ALA A 100 -17.38 7.17 -12.49
C ALA A 100 -18.76 6.55 -12.84
N GLY A 101 -19.26 5.62 -12.03
CA GLY A 101 -20.55 4.92 -12.27
C GLY A 101 -20.50 3.83 -13.35
N ARG A 102 -19.30 3.44 -13.81
CA ARG A 102 -19.05 2.47 -14.89
C ARG A 102 -18.86 1.05 -14.34
N LEU A 103 -19.88 0.55 -13.64
CA LEU A 103 -19.79 -0.70 -12.85
C LEU A 103 -19.49 -1.96 -13.69
N ALA A 104 -20.03 -2.07 -14.90
CA ALA A 104 -19.79 -3.25 -15.75
C ALA A 104 -18.30 -3.39 -16.12
N GLU A 105 -17.67 -2.28 -16.50
CA GLU A 105 -16.25 -2.23 -16.85
C GLU A 105 -15.37 -2.42 -15.62
N ALA A 106 -15.80 -1.92 -14.46
CA ALA A 106 -15.09 -2.14 -13.20
C ALA A 106 -15.00 -3.64 -12.87
N LEU A 107 -16.12 -4.37 -13.03
CA LEU A 107 -16.15 -5.82 -12.82
C LEU A 107 -15.27 -6.58 -13.82
N GLU A 108 -15.14 -6.11 -15.05
CA GLU A 108 -14.23 -6.70 -16.03
C GLU A 108 -12.76 -6.50 -15.63
N ALA A 109 -12.40 -5.27 -15.23
CA ALA A 109 -11.06 -4.96 -14.75
C ALA A 109 -10.70 -5.76 -13.48
N GLU A 110 -11.64 -5.94 -12.55
CA GLU A 110 -11.46 -6.80 -11.37
C GLU A 110 -11.28 -8.27 -11.71
N ARG A 111 -12.05 -8.80 -12.68
CA ARG A 111 -11.89 -10.19 -13.14
C ARG A 111 -10.55 -10.42 -13.79
N GLU A 112 -10.09 -9.49 -14.64
CA GLU A 112 -8.77 -9.58 -15.25
C GLU A 112 -7.66 -9.51 -14.19
N ALA A 113 -7.76 -8.54 -13.26
CA ALA A 113 -6.83 -8.45 -12.14
C ALA A 113 -6.79 -9.77 -11.36
N THR A 114 -7.96 -10.33 -11.02
CA THR A 114 -8.08 -11.62 -10.31
C THR A 114 -7.46 -12.77 -11.08
N GLY A 115 -7.68 -12.86 -12.40
CA GLY A 115 -7.08 -13.91 -13.23
C GLY A 115 -5.56 -13.83 -13.30
N ILE A 116 -4.99 -12.62 -13.37
CA ILE A 116 -3.54 -12.40 -13.32
C ILE A 116 -3.00 -12.78 -11.94
N VAL A 117 -3.68 -12.32 -10.90
CA VAL A 117 -3.40 -12.59 -9.49
C VAL A 117 -3.36 -14.09 -9.20
N GLU A 118 -4.33 -14.86 -9.66
CA GLU A 118 -4.39 -16.32 -9.50
C GLU A 118 -3.26 -17.06 -10.22
N ALA A 119 -2.69 -16.45 -11.27
CA ALA A 119 -1.55 -17.00 -12.01
C ALA A 119 -0.18 -16.60 -11.42
N LEU A 120 -0.12 -15.62 -10.51
CA LEU A 120 1.12 -15.16 -9.88
C LEU A 120 1.53 -16.06 -8.70
N PRO A 121 2.85 -16.20 -8.43
CA PRO A 121 3.30 -16.81 -7.18
C PRO A 121 2.75 -16.04 -5.97
N GLU A 122 2.17 -16.75 -5.00
CA GLU A 122 1.51 -16.16 -3.82
C GLU A 122 2.31 -15.04 -3.09
N PRO A 123 3.64 -15.12 -2.90
CA PRO A 123 4.39 -14.03 -2.25
C PRO A 123 4.42 -12.73 -3.05
N VAL A 124 4.45 -12.84 -4.39
CA VAL A 124 4.44 -11.69 -5.30
C VAL A 124 3.07 -11.02 -5.24
N LEU A 125 2.02 -11.82 -5.25
CA LEU A 125 0.65 -11.36 -5.11
C LEU A 125 0.40 -10.63 -3.77
N ALA A 126 0.81 -11.24 -2.64
CA ALA A 126 0.64 -10.64 -1.32
C ALA A 126 1.35 -9.28 -1.20
N GLN A 127 2.53 -9.14 -1.84
CA GLN A 127 3.23 -7.86 -1.91
C GLN A 127 2.45 -6.83 -2.74
N GLY A 128 1.97 -7.21 -3.93
CA GLY A 128 1.21 -6.30 -4.79
C GLY A 128 -0.06 -5.76 -4.11
N MET A 129 -0.77 -6.61 -3.37
CA MET A 129 -1.93 -6.17 -2.57
C MET A 129 -1.53 -5.21 -1.44
N SER A 130 -0.38 -5.42 -0.78
CA SER A 130 0.12 -4.51 0.26
C SER A 130 0.41 -3.12 -0.32
N ASP A 131 1.10 -3.08 -1.47
CA ASP A 131 1.45 -1.83 -2.17
C ASP A 131 0.21 -1.08 -2.67
N LEU A 132 -0.78 -1.81 -3.18
CA LEU A 132 -2.06 -1.25 -3.61
C LEU A 132 -2.85 -0.66 -2.43
N ALA A 133 -2.93 -1.37 -1.30
CA ALA A 133 -3.59 -0.84 -0.11
C ALA A 133 -2.92 0.46 0.38
N ALA A 134 -1.58 0.52 0.33
CA ALA A 134 -0.85 1.75 0.64
C ALA A 134 -1.18 2.88 -0.34
N GLY A 135 -1.23 2.61 -1.65
CA GLY A 135 -1.61 3.60 -2.66
C GLY A 135 -3.05 4.11 -2.52
N LEU A 136 -3.99 3.22 -2.19
CA LEU A 136 -5.38 3.58 -1.92
C LEU A 136 -5.49 4.50 -0.69
N ALA A 137 -4.80 4.16 0.39
CA ALA A 137 -4.77 4.98 1.59
C ALA A 137 -4.08 6.33 1.36
N GLU A 138 -2.98 6.35 0.59
CA GLU A 138 -2.34 7.60 0.15
C GLU A 138 -3.31 8.47 -0.63
N ALA A 139 -4.27 7.91 -1.37
CA ALA A 139 -5.29 8.62 -2.14
C ALA A 139 -6.55 8.99 -1.33
N GLY A 140 -6.58 8.70 -0.02
CA GLY A 140 -7.74 8.94 0.86
C GLY A 140 -8.85 7.87 0.78
N GLU A 141 -8.61 6.78 0.05
CA GLU A 141 -9.54 5.65 -0.13
C GLU A 141 -9.44 4.66 1.04
N HIS A 142 -9.64 5.14 2.26
CA HIS A 142 -9.31 4.36 3.46
C HIS A 142 -10.16 3.09 3.62
N ALA A 143 -11.42 3.09 3.18
CA ALA A 143 -12.29 1.93 3.29
C ALA A 143 -11.82 0.79 2.37
N GLU A 144 -11.51 1.11 1.11
CA GLU A 144 -10.97 0.20 0.11
C GLU A 144 -9.58 -0.29 0.53
N ALA A 145 -8.73 0.60 1.06
CA ALA A 145 -7.40 0.25 1.57
C ALA A 145 -7.47 -0.79 2.69
N VAL A 146 -8.44 -0.70 3.61
CA VAL A 146 -8.66 -1.70 4.67
C VAL A 146 -8.98 -3.07 4.07
N VAL A 147 -9.91 -3.14 3.10
CA VAL A 147 -10.30 -4.41 2.47
C VAL A 147 -9.11 -5.08 1.76
N ILE A 148 -8.32 -4.30 1.02
CA ILE A 148 -7.16 -4.86 0.30
C ILE A 148 -6.03 -5.27 1.25
N SER A 149 -5.74 -4.48 2.28
CA SER A 149 -4.70 -4.81 3.26
C SER A 149 -5.05 -6.05 4.10
N GLU A 150 -6.33 -6.28 4.41
CA GLU A 150 -6.78 -7.50 5.09
C GLU A 150 -6.50 -8.76 4.25
N ARG A 151 -6.77 -8.69 2.94
CA ARG A 151 -6.48 -9.81 2.00
C ARG A 151 -4.98 -10.08 1.91
N ALA A 152 -4.16 -9.03 1.81
CA ALA A 152 -2.71 -9.16 1.82
C ALA A 152 -2.20 -9.83 3.10
N LEU A 153 -2.72 -9.41 4.25
CA LEU A 153 -2.36 -9.97 5.55
C LEU A 153 -2.71 -11.46 5.67
N ALA A 154 -3.90 -11.85 5.22
CA ALA A 154 -4.31 -13.26 5.22
C ALA A 154 -3.37 -14.15 4.39
N MET A 155 -2.85 -13.62 3.27
CA MET A 155 -1.86 -14.32 2.46
C MET A 155 -0.51 -14.44 3.16
N TRP A 156 -0.01 -13.35 3.74
CA TRP A 156 1.26 -13.37 4.48
C TRP A 156 1.22 -14.31 5.68
N ARG A 157 0.10 -14.38 6.41
CA ARG A 157 -0.13 -15.37 7.48
C ARG A 157 0.01 -16.80 6.95
N THR A 158 -0.60 -17.08 5.80
CA THR A 158 -0.52 -18.41 5.15
C THR A 158 0.90 -18.76 4.74
N LEU A 159 1.61 -17.81 4.12
CA LEU A 159 2.99 -17.99 3.66
C LEU A 159 3.97 -18.24 4.80
N ALA A 160 3.90 -17.44 5.87
CA ALA A 160 4.71 -17.62 7.06
C ALA A 160 4.38 -18.95 7.77
N GLY A 161 3.11 -19.33 7.87
CA GLY A 161 2.69 -20.61 8.45
C GLY A 161 3.20 -21.83 7.69
N ARG A 162 3.17 -21.80 6.35
CA ARG A 162 3.73 -22.89 5.51
C ARG A 162 5.25 -22.97 5.64
N ALA A 163 5.94 -21.83 5.79
CA ALA A 163 7.38 -21.83 6.03
C ALA A 163 7.74 -22.47 7.38
N ALA A 164 7.02 -22.13 8.44
CA ALA A 164 7.23 -22.71 9.77
C ALA A 164 7.00 -24.23 9.83
N GLY A 165 6.11 -24.77 8.98
CA GLY A 165 5.81 -26.21 8.91
C GLY A 165 6.79 -27.05 8.08
N ARG A 166 7.67 -26.43 7.27
CA ARG A 166 8.70 -27.15 6.51
C ARG A 166 9.94 -27.31 7.39
N SER A 167 10.57 -28.49 7.41
CA SER A 167 11.80 -28.71 8.21
C SER A 167 13.03 -27.92 7.70
N ALA A 168 12.84 -27.10 6.65
CA ALA A 168 13.84 -26.28 6.00
C ALA A 168 13.77 -24.82 6.48
N GLY A 169 14.08 -24.60 7.76
CA GLY A 169 14.29 -23.25 8.33
C GLY A 169 13.06 -22.32 8.35
N ARG A 170 13.14 -21.27 9.17
CA ARG A 170 12.18 -20.16 9.10
C ARG A 170 12.44 -19.39 7.79
N ASP A 171 11.38 -19.08 7.04
CA ASP A 171 11.50 -18.15 5.91
C ASP A 171 11.45 -16.73 6.49
N GLU A 172 12.63 -16.22 6.87
CA GLU A 172 12.80 -14.90 7.48
C GLU A 172 12.13 -13.79 6.67
N LYS A 173 12.11 -13.92 5.33
CA LYS A 173 11.48 -12.94 4.44
C LYS A 173 9.96 -12.97 4.55
N ALA A 174 9.35 -14.16 4.57
CA ALA A 174 7.91 -14.28 4.79
C ALA A 174 7.50 -13.78 6.19
N GLU A 175 8.34 -14.03 7.20
CA GLU A 175 8.13 -13.54 8.56
C GLU A 175 8.23 -12.02 8.66
N GLU A 176 9.24 -11.42 8.05
CA GLU A 176 9.40 -9.96 8.00
C GLU A 176 8.19 -9.30 7.32
N ARG A 177 7.75 -9.87 6.20
CA ARG A 177 6.59 -9.36 5.44
C ARG A 177 5.27 -9.50 6.19
N LEU A 178 5.09 -10.57 6.96
CA LEU A 178 3.93 -10.70 7.85
C LEU A 178 3.93 -9.60 8.93
N GLY A 179 5.08 -9.36 9.58
CA GLY A 179 5.22 -8.28 10.55
C GLY A 179 4.90 -6.91 9.96
N GLN A 180 5.38 -6.64 8.74
CA GLN A 180 5.08 -5.42 7.99
C GLN A 180 3.58 -5.29 7.68
N SER A 181 2.97 -6.34 7.13
CA SER A 181 1.55 -6.33 6.75
C SER A 181 0.61 -6.15 7.94
N LEU A 182 0.95 -6.71 9.11
CA LEU A 182 0.23 -6.47 10.37
C LEU A 182 0.25 -4.99 10.78
N SER A 183 1.43 -4.35 10.73
CA SER A 183 1.56 -2.93 11.05
C SER A 183 0.80 -2.06 10.05
N GLU A 184 0.93 -2.33 8.75
CA GLU A 184 0.29 -1.55 7.70
C GLU A 184 -1.23 -1.65 7.77
N HIS A 185 -1.78 -2.83 8.01
CA HIS A 185 -3.23 -2.99 8.16
C HIS A 185 -3.75 -2.30 9.43
N ALA A 186 -2.96 -2.27 10.52
CA ALA A 186 -3.33 -1.53 11.74
C ALA A 186 -3.38 -0.02 11.48
N ASP A 187 -2.41 0.50 10.72
CA ASP A 187 -2.41 1.89 10.27
C ASP A 187 -3.68 2.19 9.45
N ARG A 188 -4.10 1.30 8.53
CA ARG A 188 -5.32 1.50 7.71
C ARG A 188 -6.60 1.50 8.54
N LEU A 189 -6.70 0.61 9.52
CA LEU A 189 -7.83 0.62 10.46
C LEU A 189 -7.88 1.95 11.23
N SER A 190 -6.74 2.47 11.65
CA SER A 190 -6.64 3.74 12.36
C SER A 190 -7.07 4.94 11.49
N GLU A 191 -6.69 4.94 10.20
CA GLU A 191 -7.07 5.97 9.23
C GLU A 191 -8.58 6.00 8.98
N LEU A 192 -9.25 4.84 9.05
CA LEU A 192 -10.71 4.72 8.98
C LEU A 192 -11.41 5.02 10.32
N GLY A 193 -10.66 5.38 11.37
CA GLY A 193 -11.17 5.66 12.72
C GLY A 193 -11.54 4.41 13.53
N ARG A 194 -11.19 3.21 13.05
CA ARG A 194 -11.42 1.93 13.75
C ARG A 194 -10.32 1.67 14.78
N TRP A 195 -10.20 2.57 15.75
CA TRP A 195 -9.09 2.59 16.72
C TRP A 195 -9.02 1.32 17.59
N ALA A 196 -10.15 0.76 18.00
CA ALA A 196 -10.17 -0.49 18.79
C ALA A 196 -9.56 -1.66 18.00
N ASP A 197 -9.97 -1.83 16.74
CA ASP A 197 -9.44 -2.88 15.86
C ASP A 197 -7.95 -2.66 15.56
N ALA A 198 -7.53 -1.39 15.40
CA ALA A 198 -6.12 -1.04 15.24
C ALA A 198 -5.28 -1.41 16.48
N VAL A 199 -5.82 -1.24 17.69
CA VAL A 199 -5.16 -1.67 18.95
C VAL A 199 -5.01 -3.19 19.00
N GLU A 200 -6.05 -3.94 18.66
CA GLU A 200 -5.99 -5.40 18.65
C GLU A 200 -4.92 -5.91 17.67
N LEU A 201 -4.92 -5.38 16.45
CA LEU A 201 -3.98 -5.83 15.42
C LEU A 201 -2.55 -5.38 15.69
N SER A 202 -2.35 -4.17 16.21
CA SER A 202 -1.01 -3.70 16.60
C SER A 202 -0.46 -4.48 17.81
N ALA A 203 -1.31 -4.94 18.73
CA ALA A 203 -0.90 -5.85 19.80
C ALA A 203 -0.42 -7.20 19.23
N GLU A 204 -1.12 -7.75 18.24
CA GLU A 204 -0.67 -8.95 17.50
C GLU A 204 0.67 -8.70 16.81
N CYS A 205 0.83 -7.57 16.11
CA CYS A 205 2.08 -7.17 15.47
C CYS A 205 3.25 -7.12 16.47
N VAL A 206 3.06 -6.46 17.61
CA VAL A 206 4.07 -6.36 18.68
C VAL A 206 4.42 -7.73 19.24
N ALA A 207 3.41 -8.57 19.52
CA ALA A 207 3.64 -9.93 20.00
C ALA A 207 4.43 -10.77 18.98
N TYR A 208 4.10 -10.62 17.70
CA TYR A 208 4.77 -11.29 16.60
C TYR A 208 6.23 -10.83 16.44
N ARG A 209 6.48 -9.52 16.36
CA ARG A 209 7.82 -8.90 16.29
C ARG A 209 8.71 -9.28 17.47
N ARG A 210 8.14 -9.45 18.68
CA ARG A 210 8.87 -9.95 19.86
C ARG A 210 9.34 -11.40 19.67
N GLN A 211 8.50 -12.26 19.09
CA GLN A 211 8.82 -13.68 18.88
C GLN A 211 9.84 -13.90 17.76
N THR A 212 9.80 -13.08 16.71
CA THR A 212 10.72 -13.15 15.57
C THR A 212 11.97 -12.29 15.74
N ALA A 213 12.10 -11.58 16.88
CA ALA A 213 13.23 -10.71 17.21
C ALA A 213 13.52 -9.64 16.13
N GLN A 214 12.47 -9.11 15.50
CA GLN A 214 12.60 -8.16 14.40
C GLN A 214 12.88 -6.74 14.91
N GLU A 215 13.78 -6.03 14.22
CA GLU A 215 14.30 -4.71 14.61
C GLU A 215 13.21 -3.63 14.68
N GLN A 216 12.12 -3.79 13.91
CA GLN A 216 11.03 -2.82 13.81
C GLN A 216 10.12 -2.79 15.06
N LEU A 217 10.34 -3.67 16.04
CA LEU A 217 9.54 -3.74 17.28
C LEU A 217 9.41 -2.38 17.99
N ALA A 218 10.48 -1.57 18.05
CA ALA A 218 10.42 -0.26 18.70
C ALA A 218 9.52 0.74 17.95
N ALA A 219 9.41 0.63 16.62
CA ALA A 219 8.49 1.45 15.83
C ALA A 219 7.04 1.00 16.02
N ASP A 220 6.80 -0.32 16.03
CA ASP A 220 5.46 -0.89 16.18
C ASP A 220 4.90 -0.67 17.60
N LEU A 221 5.75 -0.69 18.63
CA LEU A 221 5.38 -0.28 20.00
C LEU A 221 4.96 1.20 20.09
N ARG A 222 5.65 2.10 19.37
CA ARG A 222 5.26 3.52 19.33
C ARG A 222 3.91 3.71 18.65
N ARG A 223 3.69 3.03 17.51
CA ARG A 223 2.37 3.02 16.85
C ARG A 223 1.28 2.49 17.78
N HIS A 224 1.54 1.36 18.45
CA HIS A 224 0.60 0.76 19.40
C HIS A 224 0.25 1.71 20.55
N ALA A 225 1.23 2.44 21.11
CA ALA A 225 1.00 3.44 22.14
C ALA A 225 0.04 4.54 21.68
N VAL A 226 0.23 5.07 20.46
CA VAL A 226 -0.68 6.08 19.87
C VAL A 226 -2.09 5.54 19.73
N PHE A 227 -2.26 4.29 19.29
CA PHE A 227 -3.60 3.69 19.18
C PHE A 227 -4.25 3.47 20.54
N LEU A 228 -3.49 3.10 21.56
CA LEU A 228 -3.97 2.96 22.95
C LEU A 228 -4.43 4.30 23.53
N GLU A 229 -3.70 5.39 23.32
CA GLU A 229 -4.11 6.74 23.72
C GLU A 229 -5.45 7.13 23.06
N ARG A 230 -5.61 6.81 21.77
CA ARG A 230 -6.83 7.12 21.02
C ARG A 230 -8.08 6.42 21.54
N VAL A 231 -7.93 5.28 22.22
CA VAL A 231 -9.04 4.56 22.88
C VAL A 231 -9.09 4.79 24.40
N GLY A 232 -8.26 5.69 24.95
CA GLY A 232 -8.24 6.05 26.38
C GLY A 232 -7.58 5.01 27.29
N ARG A 233 -6.68 4.17 26.75
CA ARG A 233 -5.91 3.15 27.52
C ARG A 233 -4.53 3.69 27.91
N ASP A 234 -4.51 4.82 28.61
CA ASP A 234 -3.32 5.64 28.83
C ASP A 234 -2.18 4.91 29.55
N LEU A 235 -2.48 4.09 30.57
CA LEU A 235 -1.46 3.34 31.31
C LEU A 235 -0.74 2.32 30.41
N GLU A 236 -1.48 1.69 29.50
CA GLU A 236 -0.92 0.73 28.55
C GLU A 236 -0.11 1.44 27.46
N ALA A 237 -0.57 2.63 27.04
CA ALA A 237 0.16 3.46 26.10
C ALA A 237 1.53 3.89 26.65
N ILE A 238 1.56 4.34 27.91
CA ILE A 238 2.81 4.70 28.61
C ILE A 238 3.75 3.49 28.65
N ALA A 239 3.25 2.32 29.05
CA ALA A 239 4.05 1.11 29.12
C ALA A 239 4.65 0.71 27.76
N ALA A 240 3.87 0.81 26.68
CA ALA A 240 4.32 0.53 25.32
C ALA A 240 5.39 1.55 24.84
N ALA A 241 5.18 2.85 25.11
CA ALA A 241 6.12 3.90 24.77
C ALA A 241 7.45 3.76 25.53
N GLU A 242 7.41 3.42 26.81
CA GLU A 242 8.61 3.16 27.61
C GLU A 242 9.40 1.94 27.09
N GLU A 243 8.71 0.86 26.70
CA GLU A 243 9.39 -0.29 26.09
C GLU A 243 10.03 0.08 24.75
N ALA A 244 9.33 0.86 23.92
CA ALA A 244 9.89 1.34 22.65
C ALA A 244 11.17 2.16 22.87
N GLN A 245 11.19 3.01 23.91
CA GLN A 245 12.36 3.81 24.26
C GLN A 245 13.54 2.94 24.69
N ARG A 246 13.30 1.91 25.52
CA ARG A 246 14.34 0.96 25.94
C ARG A 246 14.94 0.16 24.78
N ARG A 247 14.15 -0.07 23.72
CA ARG A 247 14.55 -0.85 22.53
C ARG A 247 15.11 -0.01 21.39
N SER A 248 14.93 1.31 21.42
CA SER A 248 15.54 2.19 20.43
C SER A 248 17.05 2.16 20.63
N PRO A 249 17.87 2.01 19.57
CA PRO A 249 19.32 2.09 19.72
C PRO A 249 19.62 3.43 20.39
N ALA A 250 20.31 3.39 21.53
CA ALA A 250 20.79 4.61 22.18
C ALA A 250 21.47 5.44 21.10
N SER A 251 21.00 6.67 20.90
CA SER A 251 21.65 7.66 20.04
C SER A 251 23.15 7.61 20.33
N ALA A 252 23.91 6.98 19.44
CA ALA A 252 25.35 6.94 19.51
C ALA A 252 25.81 8.39 19.34
N ASN A 253 26.23 8.98 20.46
CA ASN A 253 27.04 10.20 20.48
C ASN A 253 28.33 9.99 19.70
#